data_AF-A0A1F0ZRY0-F1
#
_entry.id   AF-A0A1F0ZRY0-F1
#
_cell.length_a   1.000
_cell.length_b   1.000
_cell.length_c   1.000
_cell.angle_alpha   90.00
_cell.angle_beta   90.00
_cell.angle_gamma   90.00
#
_symmetry.space_group_name_H-M   'P 1'
#
loop_
_entity.id
_entity.type
_entity.pdbx_description
1 polymer ?
#
loop_
_entity_poly.entity_id
_entity_poly.type
_entity_poly.pdbx_seq_one_letter_code
_entity_poly.pdbx_strand_id
1 'polypeptide(L)'
;MKKVMISLLAGASVLALVACAPKRYERQSKPKTATSSAVKKEKKDTGQKHYQEVLERYAKYDTALKNGDKAGLFAELGKSPAGSEENIYLDALERLGTPVTFQYAFTDLNQDGVDELLVSNQYTGNKQYVSAIYYLKGQKAELLHTAYTAAVGGYRSSLDVFDNGQIVYATWQSVNPEMELTLYSLGKGEAKEEKKATIQIGGDQTAEQALGMSAKKLDLTKLDWKNFDGTGDSKSTAKAEEKKSGSFQVQVSVADLRIRKEPSTSASSAGMIAKGTHTITETVEADGHTWGKLESGQGWIALDFTTRVDGNADPAPAKTSTEMNLDEIKAGNFSSVAGVWKNKYGTSIEFDAQGIVKVNGSAVNGVQFSGFYFKEGNLHGVSRMPGATNETPILFIPSREGGSESIYWSKSDATNGNDLYYRVD
;
A
#
# COMPACT_ATOMS: atom_id res chain seq x y z
N MET A 1 -53.38 -10.65 -45.37
CA MET A 1 -53.83 -9.25 -45.17
C MET A 1 -55.23 -9.25 -44.59
N LYS A 2 -55.39 -8.99 -43.29
CA LYS A 2 -56.68 -8.69 -42.65
C LYS A 2 -56.48 -7.40 -41.85
N LYS A 3 -57.20 -6.35 -42.26
CA LYS A 3 -57.10 -4.99 -41.74
C LYS A 3 -57.92 -4.85 -40.46
N VAL A 4 -57.35 -4.06 -39.56
CA VAL A 4 -57.91 -3.48 -38.34
C VAL A 4 -59.14 -2.61 -38.65
N MET A 5 -60.16 -2.65 -37.80
CA MET A 5 -61.12 -1.55 -37.66
C MET A 5 -61.30 -1.21 -36.18
N ILE A 6 -60.96 0.03 -35.87
CA ILE A 6 -61.17 0.77 -34.61
C ILE A 6 -62.48 1.54 -34.79
N SER A 7 -63.40 1.44 -33.83
CA SER A 7 -64.57 2.32 -33.73
C SER A 7 -64.42 3.27 -32.54
N LEU A 8 -64.40 4.56 -32.86
CA LEU A 8 -64.53 5.69 -31.93
C LEU A 8 -65.96 5.78 -31.38
N LEU A 9 -66.09 6.23 -30.12
CA LEU A 9 -67.27 6.96 -29.64
C LEU A 9 -66.82 8.35 -29.17
N ALA A 10 -67.52 9.37 -29.65
CA ALA A 10 -67.35 10.79 -29.31
C ALA A 10 -68.62 11.33 -28.65
N GLY A 11 -68.44 12.34 -27.78
CA GLY A 11 -69.49 13.20 -27.20
C GLY A 11 -68.96 13.86 -25.93
N ALA A 12 -68.39 15.07 -25.98
CA ALA A 12 -69.07 16.38 -25.81
C ALA A 12 -69.68 16.53 -24.40
N SER A 13 -69.55 17.61 -23.62
CA SER A 13 -69.21 19.00 -23.93
C SER A 13 -69.05 19.83 -22.62
N VAL A 14 -68.27 20.91 -22.71
CA VAL A 14 -68.43 22.26 -22.10
C VAL A 14 -68.16 22.54 -20.60
N LEU A 15 -67.22 23.48 -20.42
CA LEU A 15 -66.83 24.24 -19.22
C LEU A 15 -67.87 25.28 -18.78
N ALA A 16 -67.97 25.52 -17.46
CA ALA A 16 -68.19 26.85 -16.89
C ALA A 16 -67.67 26.95 -15.44
N LEU A 17 -66.90 28.01 -15.17
CA LEU A 17 -66.34 28.44 -13.88
C LEU A 17 -67.41 29.04 -12.96
N VAL A 18 -67.33 28.81 -11.64
CA VAL A 18 -67.56 29.84 -10.59
C VAL A 18 -66.79 29.47 -9.31
N ALA A 19 -66.02 30.42 -8.78
CA ALA A 19 -65.34 30.36 -7.50
C ALA A 19 -66.27 30.74 -6.34
N CYS A 20 -66.16 30.06 -5.19
CA CYS A 20 -66.44 30.63 -3.86
C CYS A 20 -65.76 29.80 -2.75
N ALA A 21 -65.20 30.52 -1.79
CA ALA A 21 -64.34 30.08 -0.70
C ALA A 21 -64.98 29.07 0.28
N PRO A 22 -64.19 28.24 1.01
CA PRO A 22 -64.69 27.44 2.11
C PRO A 22 -64.85 28.27 3.39
N LYS A 23 -66.02 28.15 4.02
CA LYS A 23 -66.30 28.68 5.37
C LYS A 23 -65.53 27.88 6.43
N ARG A 24 -64.91 28.65 7.31
CA ARG A 24 -64.26 28.32 8.58
C ARG A 24 -65.10 27.37 9.45
N TYR A 25 -64.44 26.36 10.03
CA TYR A 25 -64.63 26.05 11.44
C TYR A 25 -63.49 26.71 12.22
N GLU A 26 -63.84 27.45 13.26
CA GLU A 26 -62.93 28.27 14.06
C GLU A 26 -61.96 27.45 14.90
N ARG A 27 -60.71 27.93 14.89
CA ARG A 27 -59.64 27.61 15.83
C ARG A 27 -59.35 28.88 16.63
N GLN A 28 -59.36 28.79 17.96
CA GLN A 28 -58.57 29.63 18.87
C GLN A 28 -57.72 28.65 19.71
N SER A 29 -56.45 28.35 19.39
CA SER A 29 -55.18 29.01 19.81
C SER A 29 -55.17 29.43 21.28
N LYS A 30 -54.24 29.00 22.16
CA LYS A 30 -52.76 29.16 22.12
C LYS A 30 -52.12 28.52 23.40
N PRO A 31 -50.79 28.53 23.65
CA PRO A 31 -49.66 27.85 22.98
C PRO A 31 -48.84 26.92 23.93
N LYS A 32 -47.98 26.03 23.39
CA LYS A 32 -46.66 25.71 24.00
C LYS A 32 -45.73 25.01 22.99
N THR A 33 -44.61 25.69 22.75
CA THR A 33 -43.26 25.30 22.33
C THR A 33 -43.06 24.07 21.42
N ALA A 34 -42.41 24.31 20.29
CA ALA A 34 -41.98 23.33 19.30
C ALA A 34 -40.97 22.32 19.87
N THR A 35 -41.21 21.03 19.59
CA THR A 35 -40.18 20.00 19.52
C THR A 35 -40.37 19.29 18.20
N SER A 36 -39.44 19.49 17.27
CA SER A 36 -39.33 18.70 16.05
C SER A 36 -38.96 17.27 16.42
N SER A 37 -39.94 16.37 16.45
CA SER A 37 -39.67 14.94 16.47
C SER A 37 -39.17 14.54 15.08
N ALA A 38 -37.85 14.63 14.90
CA ALA A 38 -37.16 13.86 13.87
C ALA A 38 -37.50 12.39 14.10
N VAL A 39 -38.29 11.80 13.21
CA VAL A 39 -38.39 10.36 13.07
C VAL A 39 -36.97 9.89 12.76
N LYS A 40 -36.29 9.32 13.76
CA LYS A 40 -35.04 8.59 13.52
C LYS A 40 -35.36 7.50 12.51
N LYS A 41 -34.91 7.66 11.26
CA LYS A 41 -34.71 6.52 10.37
C LYS A 41 -33.85 5.54 11.15
N GLU A 42 -34.39 4.38 11.50
CA GLU A 42 -33.54 3.26 11.91
C GLU A 42 -32.49 3.09 10.80
N LYS A 43 -31.22 3.22 11.17
CA LYS A 43 -30.10 3.07 10.25
C LYS A 43 -30.08 1.60 9.88
N LYS A 44 -30.65 1.24 8.72
CA LYS A 44 -30.58 -0.13 8.19
C LYS A 44 -29.10 -0.53 8.19
N ASP A 45 -28.77 -1.66 8.82
CA ASP A 45 -27.42 -2.19 8.83
C ASP A 45 -27.08 -2.64 7.41
N THR A 46 -26.23 -1.88 6.73
CA THR A 46 -25.77 -2.15 5.36
C THR A 46 -24.46 -2.93 5.34
N GLY A 47 -24.03 -3.49 6.48
CA GLY A 47 -22.82 -4.32 6.55
C GLY A 47 -21.51 -3.54 6.64
N GLN A 48 -21.52 -2.20 6.53
CA GLN A 48 -20.32 -1.35 6.59
C GLN A 48 -19.37 -1.65 7.76
N LYS A 49 -19.91 -2.05 8.92
CA LYS A 49 -19.11 -2.42 10.11
C LYS A 49 -18.13 -3.57 9.87
N HIS A 50 -18.42 -4.46 8.92
CA HIS A 50 -17.59 -5.62 8.59
C HIS A 50 -16.34 -5.26 7.78
N TYR A 51 -16.24 -4.01 7.32
CA TYR A 51 -15.06 -3.49 6.63
C TYR A 51 -14.06 -2.80 7.55
N GLN A 52 -14.32 -2.76 8.87
CA GLN A 52 -13.50 -1.99 9.80
C GLN A 52 -12.02 -2.40 9.78
N GLU A 53 -11.70 -3.69 9.72
CA GLU A 53 -10.32 -4.16 9.59
C GLU A 53 -9.65 -3.67 8.29
N VAL A 54 -10.40 -3.65 7.18
CA VAL A 54 -9.90 -3.12 5.90
C VAL A 54 -9.61 -1.63 6.04
N LEU A 55 -10.55 -0.85 6.59
CA LEU A 55 -10.39 0.59 6.78
C LEU A 55 -9.20 0.93 7.67
N GLU A 56 -9.00 0.21 8.78
CA GLU A 56 -7.88 0.39 9.68
C GLU A 56 -6.53 0.09 9.01
N ARG A 57 -6.46 -0.95 8.15
CA ARG A 57 -5.26 -1.24 7.36
C ARG A 57 -4.98 -0.13 6.34
N TYR A 58 -5.98 0.31 5.59
CA TYR A 58 -5.80 1.40 4.61
C TYR A 58 -5.42 2.73 5.26
N ALA A 59 -5.91 3.04 6.46
CA ALA A 59 -5.48 4.22 7.21
C ALA A 59 -3.97 4.18 7.55
N LYS A 60 -3.44 2.99 7.87
CA LYS A 60 -2.01 2.80 8.09
C LYS A 60 -1.22 2.88 6.80
N TYR A 61 -1.72 2.29 5.71
CA TYR A 61 -1.09 2.39 4.38
C TYR A 61 -1.01 3.85 3.93
N ASP A 62 -2.10 4.60 4.06
CA ASP A 62 -2.16 6.03 3.76
C ASP A 62 -1.15 6.83 4.57
N THR A 63 -1.09 6.60 5.89
CA THR A 63 -0.11 7.25 6.78
C THR A 63 1.33 6.92 6.39
N ALA A 64 1.62 5.65 6.14
CA ALA A 64 2.96 5.19 5.78
C ALA A 64 3.41 5.75 4.43
N LEU A 65 2.54 5.73 3.41
CA LEU A 65 2.85 6.29 2.09
C LEU A 65 3.03 7.82 2.15
N LYS A 66 2.22 8.54 2.92
CA LYS A 66 2.38 10.01 3.11
C LYS A 66 3.69 10.38 3.81
N ASN A 67 4.13 9.55 4.75
CA ASN A 67 5.36 9.78 5.51
C ASN A 67 6.62 9.19 4.86
N GLY A 68 6.48 8.49 3.72
CA GLY A 68 7.58 7.71 3.14
C GLY A 68 8.09 6.58 4.04
N ASP A 69 7.27 6.12 4.99
CA ASP A 69 7.60 5.05 5.95
C ASP A 69 7.46 3.68 5.28
N LYS A 70 8.49 3.31 4.51
CA LYS A 70 8.59 2.03 3.82
C LYS A 70 8.55 0.88 4.82
N ALA A 71 9.28 0.99 5.93
CA ALA A 71 9.38 -0.07 6.93
C ALA A 71 8.03 -0.35 7.59
N GLY A 72 7.30 0.69 7.98
CA GLY A 72 5.96 0.58 8.53
C GLY A 72 4.93 0.05 7.53
N LEU A 73 5.00 0.48 6.27
CA LEU A 73 4.16 -0.07 5.20
C LEU A 73 4.39 -1.58 5.05
N PHE A 74 5.65 -2.01 4.91
CA PHE A 74 5.99 -3.43 4.77
C PHE A 74 5.71 -4.26 6.03
N ALA A 75 5.81 -3.67 7.22
CA ALA A 75 5.40 -4.32 8.47
C ALA A 75 3.89 -4.61 8.50
N GLU A 76 3.07 -3.72 7.96
CA GLU A 76 1.63 -3.98 7.82
C GLU A 76 1.31 -4.96 6.68
N LEU A 77 2.05 -4.94 5.58
CA LEU A 77 1.92 -5.93 4.49
C LEU A 77 2.31 -7.35 4.94
N GLY A 78 3.31 -7.47 5.81
CA GLY A 78 3.80 -8.74 6.35
C GLY A 78 2.77 -9.49 7.21
N LYS A 79 1.66 -8.84 7.58
CA LYS A 79 0.53 -9.48 8.29
C LYS A 79 -0.43 -10.19 7.33
N SER A 80 -0.33 -9.92 6.03
CA SER A 80 -1.11 -10.56 4.96
C SER A 80 -0.28 -11.64 4.27
N PRO A 81 -0.90 -12.65 3.65
CA PRO A 81 -0.18 -13.67 2.88
C PRO A 81 0.74 -13.04 1.82
N ALA A 82 1.99 -13.52 1.77
CA ALA A 82 2.97 -13.06 0.80
C ALA A 82 2.47 -13.30 -0.63
N GLY A 83 2.65 -12.30 -1.51
CA GLY A 83 2.18 -12.36 -2.89
C GLY A 83 0.68 -12.14 -3.08
N SER A 84 -0.06 -11.74 -2.04
CA SER A 84 -1.45 -11.30 -2.22
C SER A 84 -1.54 -10.11 -3.16
N GLU A 85 -2.66 -10.00 -3.88
CA GLU A 85 -2.89 -8.92 -4.84
C GLU A 85 -2.78 -7.53 -4.18
N GLU A 86 -3.31 -7.38 -2.95
CA GLU A 86 -3.17 -6.16 -2.14
C GLU A 86 -1.70 -5.82 -1.83
N ASN A 87 -0.86 -6.83 -1.56
CA ASN A 87 0.56 -6.60 -1.30
C ASN A 87 1.31 -6.13 -2.56
N ILE A 88 1.02 -6.71 -3.72
CA ILE A 88 1.64 -6.32 -5.00
C ILE A 88 1.20 -4.89 -5.37
N TYR A 89 -0.08 -4.59 -5.17
CA TYR A 89 -0.65 -3.26 -5.35
C TYR A 89 0.10 -2.22 -4.52
N LEU A 90 0.29 -2.46 -3.22
CA LEU A 90 0.93 -1.49 -2.32
C LEU A 90 2.43 -1.34 -2.56
N ASP A 91 3.14 -2.41 -2.95
CA ASP A 91 4.53 -2.32 -3.42
C ASP A 91 4.64 -1.44 -4.68
N ALA A 92 3.69 -1.57 -5.62
CA ALA A 92 3.68 -0.70 -6.80
C ALA A 92 3.48 0.78 -6.43
N LEU A 93 2.62 1.07 -5.43
CA LEU A 93 2.39 2.44 -4.97
C LEU A 93 3.58 3.07 -4.26
N GLU A 94 4.28 2.30 -3.43
CA GLU A 94 5.50 2.75 -2.74
C GLU A 94 6.57 3.22 -3.74
N ARG A 95 6.65 2.54 -4.89
CA ARG A 95 7.65 2.82 -5.95
C ARG A 95 7.28 3.97 -6.88
N LEU A 96 6.04 4.49 -6.85
CA LEU A 96 5.60 5.57 -7.76
C LEU A 96 6.31 6.90 -7.52
N GLY A 97 6.98 7.08 -6.36
CA GLY A 97 7.71 8.30 -5.99
C GLY A 97 6.84 9.57 -5.90
N THR A 98 5.54 9.43 -6.11
CA THR A 98 4.53 10.48 -6.05
C THR A 98 3.69 10.27 -4.80
N PRO A 99 3.38 11.32 -4.03
CA PRO A 99 2.50 11.19 -2.87
C PRO A 99 1.17 10.58 -3.28
N VAL A 100 0.78 9.52 -2.59
CA VAL A 100 -0.49 8.83 -2.78
C VAL A 100 -1.41 9.20 -1.63
N THR A 101 -2.65 9.58 -1.93
CA THR A 101 -3.70 9.76 -0.91
C THR A 101 -4.84 8.80 -1.19
N PHE A 102 -5.25 8.04 -0.18
CA PHE A 102 -6.39 7.15 -0.28
C PHE A 102 -7.71 7.83 0.06
N GLN A 103 -8.76 7.39 -0.61
CA GLN A 103 -10.15 7.68 -0.30
C GLN A 103 -10.97 6.40 -0.37
N TYR A 104 -12.13 6.38 0.28
CA TYR A 104 -13.07 5.28 0.20
C TYR A 104 -14.51 5.75 0.11
N ALA A 105 -15.36 4.91 -0.48
CA ALA A 105 -16.81 5.11 -0.53
C ALA A 105 -17.51 3.77 -0.30
N PHE A 106 -18.67 3.83 0.36
CA PHE A 106 -19.58 2.71 0.49
C PHE A 106 -20.73 2.87 -0.50
N THR A 107 -21.07 1.81 -1.22
CA THR A 107 -22.21 1.79 -2.13
C THR A 107 -22.71 0.38 -2.32
N ASP A 108 -24.03 0.20 -2.25
CA ASP A 108 -24.74 -1.03 -2.60
C ASP A 108 -24.75 -1.19 -4.14
N LEU A 109 -23.75 -1.88 -4.69
CA LEU A 109 -23.54 -2.01 -6.13
C LEU A 109 -24.58 -2.93 -6.76
N ASN A 110 -24.91 -4.04 -6.11
CA ASN A 110 -25.83 -5.05 -6.62
C ASN A 110 -27.29 -4.87 -6.17
N GLN A 111 -27.57 -3.82 -5.39
CA GLN A 111 -28.89 -3.48 -4.85
C GLN A 111 -29.47 -4.57 -3.93
N ASP A 112 -28.62 -5.33 -3.24
CA ASP A 112 -29.04 -6.36 -2.30
C ASP A 112 -29.27 -5.84 -0.87
N GLY A 113 -28.92 -4.57 -0.62
CA GLY A 113 -29.04 -3.89 0.65
C GLY A 113 -27.80 -3.96 1.54
N VAL A 114 -26.70 -4.56 1.06
CA VAL A 114 -25.37 -4.57 1.64
C VAL A 114 -24.47 -3.65 0.82
N ASP A 115 -23.68 -2.81 1.47
CA ASP A 115 -22.74 -1.94 0.76
C ASP A 115 -21.44 -2.68 0.43
N GLU A 116 -20.91 -2.49 -0.78
CA GLU A 116 -19.51 -2.74 -1.10
C GLU A 116 -18.61 -1.57 -0.73
N LEU A 117 -17.33 -1.88 -0.49
CA LEU A 117 -16.29 -0.88 -0.24
C LEU A 117 -15.49 -0.65 -1.53
N LEU A 118 -15.53 0.59 -2.02
CA LEU A 118 -14.66 1.09 -3.08
C LEU A 118 -13.53 1.89 -2.45
N VAL A 119 -12.30 1.60 -2.86
CA VAL A 119 -11.13 2.41 -2.52
C VAL A 119 -10.64 3.12 -3.77
N SER A 120 -10.18 4.35 -3.61
CA SER A 120 -9.48 5.14 -4.62
C SER A 120 -8.13 5.57 -4.07
N ASN A 121 -7.14 5.70 -4.94
CA ASN A 121 -5.87 6.33 -4.60
C ASN A 121 -5.57 7.43 -5.61
N GLN A 122 -5.38 8.65 -5.13
CA GLN A 122 -5.12 9.80 -6.00
C GLN A 122 -3.62 10.02 -6.15
N TYR A 123 -3.11 9.85 -7.38
CA TYR A 123 -1.76 10.30 -7.76
C TYR A 123 -1.68 10.93 -9.17
N THR A 124 -2.73 10.82 -10.00
CA THR A 124 -2.80 11.41 -11.35
C THR A 124 -3.94 12.43 -11.47
N GLY A 125 -3.63 13.72 -11.25
CA GLY A 125 -4.39 14.86 -11.77
C GLY A 125 -5.90 14.92 -11.47
N ASN A 126 -6.30 14.78 -10.19
CA ASN A 126 -7.68 14.94 -9.69
C ASN A 126 -8.76 14.06 -10.35
N LYS A 127 -8.41 13.04 -11.15
CA LYS A 127 -9.37 12.09 -11.68
C LYS A 127 -9.61 10.96 -10.67
N GLN A 128 -10.85 10.87 -10.18
CA GLN A 128 -11.29 9.77 -9.33
C GLN A 128 -11.39 8.48 -10.15
N TYR A 129 -10.71 7.42 -9.70
CA TYR A 129 -10.85 6.06 -10.23
C TYR A 129 -10.89 5.05 -9.09
N VAL A 130 -11.37 3.85 -9.35
CA VAL A 130 -11.42 2.77 -8.35
C VAL A 130 -10.12 2.00 -8.38
N SER A 131 -9.46 1.91 -7.24
CA SER A 131 -8.16 1.27 -7.05
C SER A 131 -8.24 -0.07 -6.34
N ALA A 132 -9.30 -0.30 -5.55
CA ALA A 132 -9.63 -1.62 -5.01
C ALA A 132 -11.14 -1.73 -4.76
N ILE A 133 -11.67 -2.95 -4.81
CA ILE A 133 -13.07 -3.27 -4.49
C ILE A 133 -13.10 -4.40 -3.49
N TYR A 134 -13.86 -4.24 -2.40
CA TYR A 134 -14.13 -5.31 -1.44
C TYR A 134 -15.63 -5.56 -1.32
N TYR A 135 -16.01 -6.83 -1.29
CA TYR A 135 -17.37 -7.30 -1.05
C TYR A 135 -17.45 -8.12 0.24
N LEU A 136 -18.64 -8.36 0.78
CA LEU A 136 -18.79 -9.17 1.99
C LEU A 136 -19.14 -10.62 1.64
N LYS A 137 -18.21 -11.55 1.87
CA LYS A 137 -18.54 -12.97 1.89
C LYS A 137 -19.02 -13.35 3.29
N GLY A 138 -20.34 -13.26 3.48
CA GLY A 138 -20.96 -13.35 4.81
C GLY A 138 -20.65 -12.09 5.63
N GLN A 139 -19.87 -12.22 6.70
CA GLN A 139 -19.45 -11.09 7.56
C GLN A 139 -17.97 -10.73 7.40
N LYS A 140 -17.30 -11.30 6.40
CA LYS A 140 -15.88 -11.09 6.12
C LYS A 140 -15.72 -10.28 4.84
N ALA A 141 -14.97 -9.19 4.92
CA ALA A 141 -14.56 -8.44 3.74
C ALA A 141 -13.56 -9.27 2.91
N GLU A 142 -13.85 -9.38 1.62
CA GLU A 142 -13.03 -10.09 0.64
C GLU A 142 -12.65 -9.13 -0.48
N LEU A 143 -11.35 -9.07 -0.80
CA LEU A 143 -10.85 -8.29 -1.92
C LEU A 143 -11.30 -8.97 -3.21
N LEU A 144 -11.94 -8.20 -4.10
CA LEU A 144 -12.20 -8.64 -5.46
C LEU A 144 -10.93 -8.51 -6.30
N HIS A 145 -10.48 -7.27 -6.53
CA HIS A 145 -9.29 -6.95 -7.32
C HIS A 145 -8.78 -5.54 -6.97
N THR A 146 -7.56 -5.25 -7.43
CA THR A 146 -6.88 -3.95 -7.36
C THR A 146 -6.53 -3.44 -8.76
N ALA A 147 -6.53 -2.12 -8.93
CA ALA A 147 -6.12 -1.44 -10.16
C ALA A 147 -4.81 -0.69 -9.94
N TYR A 148 -3.76 -1.04 -10.69
CA TYR A 148 -2.45 -0.40 -10.56
C TYR A 148 -1.60 -0.52 -11.83
N THR A 149 -0.54 0.30 -11.87
CA THR A 149 0.55 0.16 -12.84
C THR A 149 1.77 -0.31 -12.07
N ALA A 150 2.32 -1.47 -12.43
CA ALA A 150 3.53 -1.99 -11.82
C ALA A 150 4.73 -1.07 -12.14
N ALA A 151 5.61 -0.89 -11.15
CA ALA A 151 6.83 -0.09 -11.33
C ALA A 151 7.84 -0.76 -12.27
N VAL A 152 7.79 -2.10 -12.37
CA VAL A 152 8.66 -2.93 -13.20
C VAL A 152 7.85 -3.99 -13.95
N GLY A 153 8.35 -4.44 -15.10
CA GLY A 153 7.72 -5.51 -15.89
C GLY A 153 6.55 -5.06 -16.77
N GLY A 154 6.02 -3.85 -16.59
CA GLY A 154 5.05 -3.24 -17.50
C GLY A 154 3.60 -3.70 -17.33
N TYR A 155 3.31 -4.47 -16.27
CA TYR A 155 1.95 -4.91 -15.93
C TYR A 155 1.06 -3.75 -15.54
N ARG A 156 -0.20 -3.78 -15.98
CA ARG A 156 -1.22 -2.79 -15.68
C ARG A 156 -2.56 -3.47 -15.46
N SER A 157 -3.35 -2.89 -14.56
CA SER A 157 -4.74 -3.29 -14.33
C SER A 157 -5.66 -2.10 -14.10
N SER A 158 -6.95 -2.27 -14.39
CA SER A 158 -7.99 -1.27 -14.14
C SER A 158 -9.31 -1.90 -13.69
N LEU A 159 -10.09 -1.12 -12.94
CA LEU A 159 -11.41 -1.50 -12.45
C LEU A 159 -12.45 -0.48 -12.91
N ASP A 160 -13.40 -0.96 -13.71
CA ASP A 160 -14.54 -0.19 -14.16
C ASP A 160 -15.82 -0.75 -13.54
N VAL A 161 -16.55 0.11 -12.83
CA VAL A 161 -17.79 -0.24 -12.13
C VAL A 161 -18.98 0.30 -12.91
N PHE A 162 -20.06 -0.48 -13.01
CA PHE A 162 -21.26 -0.16 -13.75
C PHE A 162 -22.48 0.01 -12.82
N ASP A 163 -23.47 0.75 -13.27
CA ASP A 163 -24.66 1.16 -12.50
C ASP A 163 -25.60 0.00 -12.08
N ASN A 164 -25.41 -1.18 -12.66
CA ASN A 164 -26.11 -2.41 -12.32
C ASN A 164 -25.30 -3.38 -11.44
N GLY A 165 -24.15 -2.93 -10.91
CA GLY A 165 -23.28 -3.74 -10.05
C GLY A 165 -22.32 -4.66 -10.80
N GLN A 166 -22.27 -4.59 -12.13
CA GLN A 166 -21.22 -5.27 -12.90
C GLN A 166 -19.88 -4.58 -12.75
N ILE A 167 -18.82 -5.36 -12.77
CA ILE A 167 -17.44 -4.88 -12.63
C ILE A 167 -16.63 -5.48 -13.77
N VAL A 168 -15.91 -4.63 -14.50
CA VAL A 168 -14.93 -5.05 -15.50
C VAL A 168 -13.54 -4.88 -14.90
N TYR A 169 -12.86 -6.01 -14.73
CA TYR A 169 -11.44 -6.05 -14.41
C TYR A 169 -10.67 -6.23 -15.71
N ALA A 170 -9.76 -5.30 -16.00
CA ALA A 170 -8.92 -5.36 -17.19
C ALA A 170 -7.45 -5.46 -16.79
N THR A 171 -6.68 -6.29 -17.50
CA THR A 171 -5.24 -6.45 -17.30
C THR A 171 -4.51 -6.45 -18.62
N TRP A 172 -3.34 -5.82 -18.67
CA TRP A 172 -2.52 -5.78 -19.89
C TRP A 172 -1.04 -5.56 -19.57
N GLN A 173 -0.21 -5.82 -20.57
CA GLN A 173 1.23 -5.58 -20.51
C GLN A 173 1.58 -4.40 -21.41
N SER A 174 2.47 -3.53 -20.96
CA SER A 174 2.87 -2.34 -21.74
C SER A 174 3.49 -2.68 -23.09
N VAL A 175 4.01 -3.90 -23.25
CA VAL A 175 4.64 -4.40 -24.48
C VAL A 175 3.71 -5.22 -25.37
N ASN A 176 2.48 -5.49 -24.93
CA ASN A 176 1.49 -6.24 -25.71
C ASN A 176 0.28 -5.32 -25.98
N PRO A 177 -0.17 -5.16 -27.24
CA PRO A 177 -1.40 -4.42 -27.53
C PRO A 177 -2.68 -5.12 -27.03
N GLU A 178 -2.61 -6.35 -26.53
CA GLU A 178 -3.78 -7.06 -25.99
C GLU A 178 -4.12 -6.64 -24.54
N MET A 179 -5.41 -6.41 -24.31
CA MET A 179 -6.00 -6.22 -22.99
C MET A 179 -6.98 -7.35 -22.72
N GLU A 180 -6.72 -8.07 -21.63
CA GLU A 180 -7.60 -9.12 -21.12
C GLU A 180 -8.67 -8.48 -20.24
N LEU A 181 -9.92 -8.86 -20.47
CA LEU A 181 -11.09 -8.37 -19.77
C LEU A 181 -11.77 -9.52 -19.05
N THR A 182 -12.13 -9.31 -17.80
CA THR A 182 -12.97 -10.21 -17.01
C THR A 182 -14.17 -9.44 -16.46
N LEU A 183 -15.37 -9.92 -16.78
CA LEU A 183 -16.64 -9.40 -16.28
C LEU A 183 -17.05 -10.16 -15.02
N TYR A 184 -17.28 -9.42 -13.94
CA TYR A 184 -17.82 -9.93 -12.69
C TYR A 184 -19.25 -9.42 -12.46
N SER A 185 -20.06 -10.26 -11.81
CA SER A 185 -21.32 -9.89 -11.17
C SER A 185 -21.21 -10.14 -9.67
N LEU A 186 -21.86 -9.29 -8.87
CA LEU A 186 -21.93 -9.47 -7.42
C LEU A 186 -23.28 -10.09 -7.05
N GLY A 187 -23.24 -11.33 -6.55
CA GLY A 187 -24.36 -12.00 -5.89
C GLY A 187 -24.33 -11.77 -4.37
N LYS A 188 -25.25 -12.41 -3.64
CA LYS A 188 -25.33 -12.34 -2.18
C LYS A 188 -24.10 -12.95 -1.52
N GLY A 189 -23.08 -12.13 -1.32
CA GLY A 189 -21.78 -12.50 -0.75
C GLY A 189 -20.90 -13.38 -1.63
N GLU A 190 -21.06 -13.27 -2.95
CA GLU A 190 -20.20 -13.95 -3.92
C GLU A 190 -19.93 -13.01 -5.09
N ALA A 191 -18.67 -12.91 -5.50
CA ALA A 191 -18.30 -12.34 -6.79
C ALA A 191 -18.17 -13.45 -7.82
N LYS A 192 -19.02 -13.44 -8.85
CA LYS A 192 -19.04 -14.44 -9.90
C LYS A 192 -18.41 -13.91 -11.17
N GLU A 193 -17.44 -14.66 -11.71
CA GLU A 193 -16.92 -14.43 -13.05
C GLU A 193 -17.99 -14.85 -14.08
N GLU A 194 -18.44 -13.90 -14.90
CA GLU A 194 -19.48 -14.13 -15.90
C GLU A 194 -18.90 -14.40 -17.28
N LYS A 195 -17.88 -13.65 -17.68
CA LYS A 195 -17.33 -13.71 -19.03
C LYS A 195 -15.92 -13.15 -19.10
N LYS A 196 -15.12 -13.69 -20.01
CA LYS A 196 -13.83 -13.14 -20.41
C LYS A 196 -13.83 -12.74 -21.88
N ALA A 197 -13.03 -11.75 -22.22
CA ALA A 197 -12.76 -11.33 -23.58
C ALA A 197 -11.36 -10.72 -23.69
N THR A 198 -10.87 -10.60 -24.92
CA THR A 198 -9.62 -9.89 -25.22
C THR A 198 -9.92 -8.82 -26.25
N ILE A 199 -9.42 -7.61 -26.02
CA ILE A 199 -9.50 -6.50 -26.98
C ILE A 199 -8.11 -5.95 -27.28
N GLN A 200 -7.99 -5.21 -28.37
CA GLN A 200 -6.75 -4.52 -28.74
C GLN A 200 -6.79 -3.08 -28.22
N ILE A 201 -5.73 -2.66 -27.53
CA ILE A 201 -5.53 -1.30 -27.04
C ILE A 201 -5.44 -0.35 -28.24
N GLY A 202 -6.34 0.64 -28.28
CA GLY A 202 -6.44 1.57 -29.41
C GLY A 202 -7.21 1.02 -30.62
N GLY A 203 -7.80 -0.18 -30.52
CA GLY A 203 -8.73 -0.71 -31.52
C GLY A 203 -10.15 -0.13 -31.39
N ASP A 204 -11.02 -0.50 -32.32
CA ASP A 204 -12.40 0.01 -32.41
C ASP A 204 -13.40 -0.67 -31.46
N GLN A 205 -13.01 -1.81 -30.87
CA GLN A 205 -13.89 -2.60 -30.00
C GLN A 205 -13.78 -2.15 -28.54
N THR A 206 -14.91 -1.74 -27.97
CA THR A 206 -15.01 -1.39 -26.54
C THR A 206 -15.14 -2.62 -25.64
N ALA A 207 -14.83 -2.46 -24.36
CA ALA A 207 -14.97 -3.53 -23.36
C ALA A 207 -16.42 -4.01 -23.27
N GLU A 208 -17.37 -3.08 -23.28
CA GLU A 208 -18.81 -3.36 -23.23
C GLU A 208 -19.26 -4.19 -24.44
N GLN A 209 -18.79 -3.87 -25.66
CA GLN A 209 -19.11 -4.65 -26.86
C GLN A 209 -18.52 -6.07 -26.80
N ALA A 210 -17.26 -6.20 -26.38
CA ALA A 210 -16.59 -7.51 -26.28
C ALA A 210 -17.24 -8.42 -25.24
N LEU A 211 -17.61 -7.84 -24.10
CA LEU A 211 -18.27 -8.55 -23.01
C LEU A 211 -19.78 -8.70 -23.22
N GLY A 212 -20.39 -7.96 -24.15
CA GLY A 212 -21.83 -8.02 -24.41
C GLY A 212 -22.66 -7.31 -23.34
N MET A 213 -22.12 -6.22 -22.79
CA MET A 213 -22.73 -5.40 -21.75
C MET A 213 -23.54 -4.27 -22.35
N SER A 214 -24.60 -3.88 -21.65
CA SER A 214 -25.43 -2.70 -21.99
C SER A 214 -25.57 -1.71 -20.83
N ALA A 215 -24.95 -2.02 -19.68
CA ALA A 215 -24.95 -1.19 -18.48
C ALA A 215 -24.13 0.09 -18.69
N LYS A 216 -24.43 1.14 -17.91
CA LYS A 216 -23.67 2.39 -17.97
C LYS A 216 -22.61 2.41 -16.88
N LYS A 217 -21.45 2.98 -17.20
CA LYS A 217 -20.40 3.18 -16.21
C LYS A 217 -20.92 4.03 -15.04
N LEU A 218 -20.62 3.59 -13.83
CA LEU A 218 -21.02 4.27 -12.59
C LEU A 218 -20.36 5.65 -12.52
N ASP A 219 -21.15 6.68 -12.21
CA ASP A 219 -20.65 8.03 -12.03
C ASP A 219 -20.04 8.19 -10.63
N LEU A 220 -18.73 7.98 -10.55
CA LEU A 220 -17.97 8.02 -9.29
C LEU A 220 -18.05 9.39 -8.58
N THR A 221 -18.37 10.47 -9.29
CA THR A 221 -18.47 11.82 -8.69
C THR A 221 -19.68 11.99 -7.77
N LYS A 222 -20.66 11.08 -7.86
CA LYS A 222 -21.88 11.08 -7.04
C LYS A 222 -21.72 10.28 -5.74
N LEU A 223 -20.59 9.60 -5.54
CA LEU A 223 -20.35 8.82 -4.33
C LEU A 223 -19.85 9.72 -3.19
N ASP A 224 -20.19 9.35 -1.96
CA ASP A 224 -19.75 10.02 -0.73
C ASP A 224 -18.32 9.55 -0.37
N TRP A 225 -17.33 10.08 -1.08
CA TRP A 225 -15.92 9.77 -0.84
C TRP A 225 -15.41 10.37 0.46
N LYS A 226 -14.77 9.53 1.26
CA LYS A 226 -14.18 9.86 2.55
C LYS A 226 -12.67 9.69 2.47
N ASN A 227 -11.93 10.58 3.13
CA ASN A 227 -10.49 10.42 3.29
C ASN A 227 -10.21 9.42 4.43
N PHE A 228 -9.05 8.78 4.37
CA PHE A 228 -8.47 8.14 5.54
C PHE A 228 -7.75 9.22 6.35
N ASP A 229 -8.22 9.48 7.56
CA ASP A 229 -7.53 10.31 8.53
C ASP A 229 -6.61 9.44 9.39
N GLY A 230 -5.31 9.72 9.36
CA GLY A 230 -4.34 9.09 10.27
C GLY A 230 -4.63 9.33 11.76
N THR A 231 -5.63 10.16 12.06
CA THR A 231 -6.31 10.23 13.35
C THR A 231 -7.55 9.36 13.30
N GLY A 232 -7.40 8.05 13.48
CA GLY A 232 -8.54 7.19 13.72
C GLY A 232 -9.31 7.71 14.93
N ASP A 233 -10.38 8.44 14.69
CA ASP A 233 -11.34 8.93 15.67
C ASP A 233 -12.19 7.74 16.15
N SER A 234 -11.53 6.75 16.76
CA SER A 234 -12.14 5.91 17.76
C SER A 234 -12.28 6.77 19.01
N LYS A 235 -13.41 7.47 19.08
CA LYS A 235 -13.89 8.17 20.27
C LYS A 235 -14.08 7.17 21.41
N SER A 236 -12.98 6.85 22.10
CA SER A 236 -12.98 6.32 23.45
C SER A 236 -12.30 7.36 24.33
N THR A 237 -13.10 7.99 25.18
CA THR A 237 -12.67 8.91 26.21
C THR A 237 -11.67 8.23 27.16
N ALA A 238 -10.38 8.50 26.97
CA ALA A 238 -9.38 8.31 28.00
C ALA A 238 -8.39 9.49 27.95
N LYS A 239 -8.56 10.35 28.97
CA LYS A 239 -7.66 11.32 29.58
C LYS A 239 -6.24 11.39 29.01
N ALA A 240 -5.84 12.61 28.63
CA ALA A 240 -4.48 12.98 28.27
C ALA A 240 -3.47 12.58 29.38
N GLU A 241 -2.50 11.75 29.01
CA GLU A 241 -1.23 11.59 29.70
C GLU A 241 -0.11 11.66 28.66
N GLU A 242 0.90 12.47 28.96
CA GLU A 242 2.13 12.66 28.18
C GLU A 242 2.75 11.31 27.80
N LYS A 243 2.78 11.00 26.49
CA LYS A 243 3.55 9.86 25.98
C LYS A 243 5.03 10.23 25.95
N LYS A 244 5.76 9.87 26.99
CA LYS A 244 7.23 9.69 26.90
C LYS A 244 7.52 8.53 25.94
N SER A 245 8.01 8.87 24.75
CA SER A 245 8.70 7.94 23.86
C SER A 245 9.97 7.43 24.59
N GLY A 246 10.19 6.12 24.61
CA GLY A 246 11.33 5.52 25.31
C GLY A 246 12.67 6.07 24.81
N SER A 247 13.65 6.24 25.71
CA SER A 247 14.97 6.74 25.34
C SER A 247 15.71 5.76 24.42
N PHE A 248 16.40 6.26 23.40
CA PHE A 248 17.20 5.44 22.46
C PHE A 248 18.52 6.14 22.11
N GLN A 249 19.52 5.40 21.67
CA GLN A 249 20.82 5.96 21.29
C GLN A 249 20.89 6.27 19.80
N VAL A 250 21.66 7.29 19.44
CA VAL A 250 21.98 7.67 18.07
C VAL A 250 23.47 7.93 17.93
N GLN A 251 24.05 7.57 16.78
CA GLN A 251 25.43 7.82 16.43
C GLN A 251 25.51 9.07 15.55
N VAL A 252 26.34 10.02 15.97
CA VAL A 252 26.66 11.23 15.20
C VAL A 252 28.02 11.06 14.53
N SER A 253 28.04 11.05 13.20
CA SER A 253 29.25 10.88 12.38
C SER A 253 29.75 12.19 11.73
N VAL A 254 28.85 13.18 11.58
CA VAL A 254 29.12 14.51 11.01
C VAL A 254 29.75 15.45 12.05
N ALA A 255 30.66 16.32 11.60
CA ALA A 255 31.38 17.24 12.51
C ALA A 255 30.62 18.55 12.77
N ASP A 256 29.64 18.85 11.91
CA ASP A 256 29.00 20.15 11.78
C ASP A 256 27.53 20.17 12.24
N LEU A 257 27.07 19.11 12.92
CA LEU A 257 25.73 19.07 13.51
C LEU A 257 25.65 19.99 14.73
N ARG A 258 24.60 20.84 14.77
CA ARG A 258 24.37 21.83 15.82
C ARG A 258 23.34 21.36 16.82
N ILE A 259 23.60 21.67 18.08
CA ILE A 259 22.61 21.59 19.17
C ILE A 259 21.78 22.88 19.14
N ARG A 260 20.46 22.76 19.24
CA ARG A 260 19.49 23.86 19.30
C ARG A 260 18.78 23.87 20.66
N LYS A 261 18.46 25.06 21.17
CA LYS A 261 17.75 25.18 22.46
C LYS A 261 16.30 24.68 22.39
N GLU A 262 15.70 24.76 21.21
CA GLU A 262 14.35 24.30 20.90
C GLU A 262 14.39 23.48 19.60
N PRO A 263 13.42 22.58 19.36
CA PRO A 263 13.37 21.75 18.16
C PRO A 263 12.96 22.58 16.94
N SER A 264 13.82 23.49 16.49
CA SER A 264 13.59 24.34 15.32
C SER A 264 14.90 24.75 14.66
N THR A 265 14.88 24.86 13.34
CA THR A 265 16.01 25.34 12.54
C THR A 265 16.32 26.81 12.81
N SER A 266 15.30 27.57 13.23
CA SER A 266 15.37 28.99 13.58
C SER A 266 15.80 29.24 15.03
N ALA A 267 15.80 28.21 15.89
CA ALA A 267 16.17 28.34 17.29
C ALA A 267 17.65 28.66 17.50
N SER A 268 17.96 29.34 18.61
CA SER A 268 19.35 29.66 18.98
C SER A 268 20.20 28.40 19.13
N SER A 269 21.41 28.41 18.56
CA SER A 269 22.35 27.30 18.71
C SER A 269 22.97 27.30 20.11
N ALA A 270 23.05 26.12 20.72
CA ALA A 270 23.71 25.85 22.00
C ALA A 270 25.14 25.31 21.82
N GLY A 271 25.64 25.25 20.59
CA GLY A 271 26.97 24.73 20.25
C GLY A 271 26.94 23.59 19.23
N MET A 272 28.09 22.98 19.02
CA MET A 272 28.27 21.81 18.15
C MET A 272 28.17 20.54 18.98
N ILE A 273 27.51 19.51 18.46
CA ILE A 273 27.53 18.21 19.11
C ILE A 273 28.85 17.48 18.80
N ALA A 274 29.41 16.80 19.79
CA ALA A 274 30.58 15.96 19.56
C ALA A 274 30.19 14.73 18.72
N LYS A 275 31.09 14.26 17.85
CA LYS A 275 30.93 12.96 17.20
C LYS A 275 30.89 11.85 18.26
N GLY A 276 30.11 10.80 18.01
CA GLY A 276 29.96 9.71 18.96
C GLY A 276 28.50 9.34 19.20
N THR A 277 28.27 8.46 20.16
CA THR A 277 26.96 7.96 20.54
C THR A 277 26.31 8.88 21.58
N HIS A 278 25.04 9.25 21.36
CA HIS A 278 24.27 10.12 22.25
C HIS A 278 22.90 9.52 22.53
N THR A 279 22.42 9.66 23.76
CA THR A 279 21.08 9.21 24.15
C THR A 279 20.04 10.30 23.88
N ILE A 280 18.95 9.93 23.22
CA ILE A 280 17.76 10.74 22.95
C ILE A 280 16.66 10.34 23.91
N THR A 281 16.06 11.32 24.57
CA THR A 281 15.02 11.12 25.61
C THR A 281 13.62 11.55 25.17
N GLU A 282 13.54 12.33 24.08
CA GLU A 282 12.31 12.91 23.57
C GLU A 282 12.49 13.18 22.07
N THR A 283 11.42 13.02 21.29
CA THR A 283 11.42 13.29 19.84
C THR A 283 10.25 14.17 19.45
N VAL A 284 10.50 15.18 18.61
CA VAL A 284 9.49 16.12 18.12
C VAL A 284 9.69 16.38 16.63
N GLU A 285 8.62 16.38 15.85
CA GLU A 285 8.62 16.81 14.45
C GLU A 285 8.39 18.31 14.36
N ALA A 286 9.35 19.04 13.79
CA ALA A 286 9.23 20.49 13.60
C ALA A 286 10.16 20.96 12.48
N ASP A 287 9.71 21.95 11.71
CA ASP A 287 10.43 22.52 10.56
C ASP A 287 10.88 21.48 9.51
N GLY A 288 10.15 20.37 9.36
CA GLY A 288 10.49 19.30 8.42
C GLY A 288 11.65 18.40 8.86
N HIS A 289 12.02 18.44 10.15
CA HIS A 289 13.04 17.60 10.75
C HIS A 289 12.50 16.87 11.99
N THR A 290 12.96 15.64 12.20
CA THR A 290 12.79 14.95 13.48
C THR A 290 13.86 15.45 14.44
N TRP A 291 13.46 16.11 15.53
CA TRP A 291 14.36 16.59 16.57
C TRP A 291 14.44 15.61 17.71
N GLY A 292 15.65 15.28 18.15
CA GLY A 292 15.91 14.47 19.33
C GLY A 292 16.50 15.30 20.46
N LYS A 293 15.90 15.22 21.65
CA LYS A 293 16.39 15.88 22.86
C LYS A 293 17.47 15.04 23.53
N LEU A 294 18.65 15.62 23.67
CA LEU A 294 19.79 14.97 24.31
C LEU A 294 19.53 14.75 25.80
N GLU A 295 19.84 13.54 26.29
CA GLU A 295 19.83 13.21 27.72
C GLU A 295 20.75 14.12 28.54
N SER A 296 21.84 14.61 27.93
CA SER A 296 22.77 15.55 28.55
C SER A 296 22.12 16.89 28.92
N GLY A 297 20.89 17.17 28.45
CA GLY A 297 20.17 18.41 28.69
C GLY A 297 20.69 19.60 27.87
N GLN A 298 21.66 19.39 26.98
CA GLN A 298 22.28 20.45 26.19
C GLN A 298 21.35 21.04 25.11
N GLY A 299 20.31 20.30 24.73
CA GLY A 299 19.30 20.75 23.78
C GLY A 299 18.90 19.65 22.79
N TRP A 300 18.47 20.09 21.61
CA TRP A 300 17.91 19.27 20.55
C TRP A 300 18.88 19.17 19.38
N ILE A 301 18.94 17.99 18.75
CA ILE A 301 19.65 17.78 17.49
C ILE A 301 18.68 17.26 16.43
N ALA A 302 18.94 17.57 15.16
CA ALA A 302 18.19 16.97 14.06
C ALA A 302 18.67 15.53 13.83
N LEU A 303 17.76 14.57 13.91
CA LEU A 303 18.06 13.14 13.84
C LEU A 303 18.33 12.66 12.41
N ASP A 304 17.95 13.43 11.40
CA ASP A 304 18.23 13.16 9.98
C ASP A 304 19.73 13.00 9.67
N PHE A 305 20.58 13.56 10.55
CA PHE A 305 22.03 13.51 10.44
C PHE A 305 22.67 12.52 11.42
N THR A 306 21.87 11.61 11.95
CA THR A 306 22.30 10.60 12.92
C THR A 306 21.82 9.21 12.48
N THR A 307 22.50 8.16 12.94
CA THR A 307 22.05 6.78 12.75
C THR A 307 21.62 6.20 14.08
N ARG A 308 20.43 5.59 14.14
CA ARG A 308 19.93 4.98 15.36
C ARG A 308 20.83 3.81 15.77
N VAL A 309 21.20 3.78 17.05
CA VAL A 309 21.93 2.69 17.67
C VAL A 309 20.89 1.90 18.44
N ASP A 310 20.28 0.92 17.77
CA ASP A 310 19.38 0.00 18.45
C ASP A 310 20.23 -0.93 19.33
N GLY A 311 19.99 -0.86 20.64
CA GLY A 311 20.71 -1.65 21.61
C GLY A 311 20.44 -3.14 21.40
N ASN A 312 21.37 -3.82 20.72
CA ASN A 312 21.81 -5.14 21.16
C ASN A 312 23.25 -5.43 20.74
N ALA A 313 24.06 -5.70 21.76
CA ALA A 313 25.36 -6.36 21.77
C ALA A 313 26.59 -5.57 21.25
N ASP A 314 27.49 -5.26 22.19
CA ASP A 314 28.94 -5.39 21.98
C ASP A 314 29.23 -6.65 21.14
N PRO A 315 30.30 -6.66 20.30
CA PRO A 315 30.56 -7.75 19.39
C PRO A 315 30.84 -9.03 20.20
N ALA A 316 29.80 -9.86 20.34
CA ALA A 316 29.95 -11.18 20.88
C ALA A 316 30.87 -11.95 19.92
N PRO A 317 31.90 -12.65 20.42
CA PRO A 317 32.79 -13.41 19.57
C PRO A 317 31.99 -14.40 18.75
N ALA A 318 32.31 -14.46 17.46
CA ALA A 318 31.69 -15.28 16.45
C ALA A 318 31.21 -16.64 17.00
N LYS A 319 29.89 -16.78 17.14
CA LYS A 319 29.29 -18.11 17.06
C LYS A 319 29.21 -18.43 15.57
N THR A 320 30.16 -19.24 15.12
CA THR A 320 30.10 -19.97 13.86
C THR A 320 28.80 -20.77 13.81
N SER A 321 27.75 -20.19 13.23
CA SER A 321 26.70 -20.97 12.59
C SER A 321 27.34 -21.59 11.36
N THR A 322 27.40 -22.91 11.31
CA THR A 322 27.95 -23.66 10.17
C THR A 322 27.04 -23.59 8.93
N GLU A 323 25.85 -22.99 9.05
CA GLU A 323 24.84 -22.92 8.00
C GLU A 323 24.45 -21.46 7.69
N MET A 324 24.24 -21.18 6.40
CA MET A 324 23.74 -19.90 5.87
C MET A 324 22.40 -19.48 6.51
N ASN A 325 22.38 -18.33 7.18
CA ASN A 325 21.20 -17.76 7.80
C ASN A 325 20.57 -16.67 6.91
N LEU A 326 19.48 -17.01 6.23
CA LEU A 326 18.83 -16.09 5.29
C LEU A 326 18.17 -14.87 5.95
N ASP A 327 17.72 -14.99 7.20
CA ASP A 327 17.09 -13.88 7.92
C ASP A 327 18.13 -12.83 8.35
N GLU A 328 19.32 -13.28 8.77
CA GLU A 328 20.46 -12.38 9.04
C GLU A 328 20.93 -11.65 7.78
N ILE A 329 21.09 -12.39 6.67
CA ILE A 329 21.52 -11.80 5.39
C ILE A 329 20.50 -10.77 4.91
N LYS A 330 19.20 -11.06 5.03
CA LYS A 330 18.13 -10.12 4.72
C LYS A 330 18.18 -8.85 5.56
N ALA A 331 18.58 -8.97 6.83
CA ALA A 331 18.80 -7.84 7.74
C ALA A 331 20.13 -7.09 7.49
N GLY A 332 20.92 -7.51 6.50
CA GLY A 332 22.22 -6.89 6.16
C GLY A 332 23.40 -7.42 6.98
N ASN A 333 23.21 -8.50 7.75
CA ASN A 333 24.28 -9.19 8.45
C ASN A 333 24.72 -10.42 7.65
N PHE A 334 25.92 -10.36 7.09
CA PHE A 334 26.47 -11.43 6.25
C PHE A 334 27.38 -12.39 7.02
N SER A 335 27.41 -12.31 8.35
CA SER A 335 28.29 -13.13 9.19
C SER A 335 28.14 -14.64 8.95
N SER A 336 26.93 -15.12 8.71
CA SER A 336 26.68 -16.55 8.43
C SER A 336 27.27 -17.02 7.09
N VAL A 337 27.55 -16.11 6.15
CA VAL A 337 28.15 -16.40 4.83
C VAL A 337 29.59 -15.91 4.70
N ALA A 338 30.18 -15.41 5.79
CA ALA A 338 31.57 -14.97 5.80
C ALA A 338 32.52 -16.07 5.31
N GLY A 339 33.59 -15.65 4.64
CA GLY A 339 34.60 -16.52 4.05
C GLY A 339 34.64 -16.47 2.53
N VAL A 340 35.44 -17.37 1.95
CA VAL A 340 35.69 -17.43 0.51
C VAL A 340 34.77 -18.46 -0.13
N TRP A 341 34.13 -18.05 -1.22
CA TRP A 341 33.30 -18.90 -2.07
C TRP A 341 33.91 -18.98 -3.47
N LYS A 342 33.96 -20.17 -4.08
CA LYS A 342 34.53 -20.40 -5.40
C LYS A 342 33.55 -21.09 -6.33
N ASN A 343 33.53 -20.68 -7.59
CA ASN A 343 32.84 -21.43 -8.65
C ASN A 343 33.75 -22.51 -9.25
N LYS A 344 33.18 -23.35 -10.12
CA LYS A 344 33.90 -24.44 -10.81
C LYS A 344 35.04 -23.98 -11.74
N TYR A 345 35.14 -22.68 -12.02
CA TYR A 345 36.18 -22.07 -12.84
C TYR A 345 37.29 -21.42 -12.02
N GLY A 346 37.25 -21.50 -10.70
CA GLY A 346 38.24 -20.91 -9.80
C GLY A 346 38.07 -19.41 -9.55
N THR A 347 36.99 -18.79 -10.06
CA THR A 347 36.63 -17.41 -9.69
C THR A 347 36.16 -17.41 -8.23
N SER A 348 36.65 -16.46 -7.44
CA SER A 348 36.29 -16.34 -6.03
C SER A 348 35.51 -15.08 -5.70
N ILE A 349 34.65 -15.17 -4.70
CA ILE A 349 34.08 -14.03 -3.97
C ILE A 349 34.33 -14.24 -2.48
N GLU A 350 34.59 -13.15 -1.76
CA GLU A 350 34.85 -13.19 -0.32
C GLU A 350 33.85 -12.28 0.40
N PHE A 351 33.20 -12.85 1.43
CA PHE A 351 32.28 -12.15 2.31
C PHE A 351 32.89 -11.89 3.68
N ASP A 352 32.57 -10.74 4.26
CA ASP A 352 32.67 -10.49 5.69
C ASP A 352 31.27 -10.26 6.30
N ALA A 353 31.18 -9.70 7.52
CA ALA A 353 29.89 -9.43 8.15
C ALA A 353 29.08 -8.32 7.46
N GLN A 354 29.72 -7.50 6.63
CA GLN A 354 29.17 -6.33 5.97
C GLN A 354 28.82 -6.58 4.49
N GLY A 355 29.31 -7.65 3.89
CA GLY A 355 28.96 -8.05 2.52
C GLY A 355 30.16 -8.54 1.72
N ILE A 356 30.17 -8.28 0.41
CA ILE A 356 31.26 -8.68 -0.48
C ILE A 356 32.45 -7.73 -0.30
N VAL A 357 33.62 -8.29 0.05
CA VAL A 357 34.87 -7.54 0.27
C VAL A 357 35.94 -7.82 -0.77
N LYS A 358 35.93 -8.99 -1.41
CA LYS A 358 36.83 -9.29 -2.54
C LYS A 358 36.13 -10.04 -3.65
N VAL A 359 36.55 -9.75 -4.88
CA VAL A 359 36.16 -10.47 -6.09
C VAL A 359 37.43 -10.85 -6.83
N ASN A 360 37.61 -12.15 -7.04
CA ASN A 360 38.79 -12.74 -7.67
C ASN A 360 40.12 -12.23 -7.07
N GLY A 361 40.17 -12.14 -5.73
CA GLY A 361 41.32 -11.65 -4.97
C GLY A 361 41.51 -10.13 -4.94
N SER A 362 40.74 -9.37 -5.73
CA SER A 362 40.78 -7.91 -5.72
C SER A 362 39.79 -7.35 -4.70
N ALA A 363 40.24 -6.42 -3.86
CA ALA A 363 39.38 -5.77 -2.87
C ALA A 363 38.30 -4.93 -3.57
N VAL A 364 37.07 -5.04 -3.07
CA VAL A 364 35.92 -4.23 -3.48
C VAL A 364 35.34 -3.58 -2.24
N ASN A 365 35.19 -2.25 -2.25
CA ASN A 365 34.68 -1.49 -1.11
C ASN A 365 33.38 -0.77 -1.49
N GLY A 366 32.29 -1.07 -0.79
CA GLY A 366 31.01 -0.39 -1.00
C GLY A 366 30.08 -1.08 -2.00
N VAL A 367 30.12 -2.41 -2.09
CA VAL A 367 29.07 -3.17 -2.76
C VAL A 367 27.76 -2.92 -2.02
N GLN A 368 26.76 -2.38 -2.71
CA GLN A 368 25.46 -2.04 -2.13
C GLN A 368 24.46 -3.14 -2.47
N PHE A 369 23.58 -3.48 -1.52
CA PHE A 369 22.47 -4.39 -1.79
C PHE A 369 21.14 -3.62 -1.82
N SER A 370 20.43 -3.69 -2.94
CA SER A 370 19.13 -3.04 -3.15
C SER A 370 17.97 -3.98 -2.79
N GLY A 371 17.86 -4.27 -1.49
CA GLY A 371 16.77 -5.05 -0.91
C GLY A 371 16.83 -6.55 -1.20
N PHE A 372 16.11 -7.31 -0.37
CA PHE A 372 16.03 -8.76 -0.46
C PHE A 372 14.58 -9.24 -0.40
N TYR A 373 14.26 -10.31 -1.13
CA TYR A 373 12.97 -10.99 -1.08
C TYR A 373 13.15 -12.51 -1.15
N PHE A 374 12.19 -13.25 -0.60
CA PHE A 374 12.19 -14.70 -0.65
C PHE A 374 11.41 -15.20 -1.86
N LYS A 375 11.97 -16.20 -2.56
CA LYS A 375 11.27 -16.96 -3.59
C LYS A 375 11.78 -18.40 -3.56
N GLU A 376 10.87 -19.37 -3.57
CA GLU A 376 11.20 -20.82 -3.57
C GLU A 376 12.13 -21.25 -2.41
N GLY A 377 12.02 -20.53 -1.29
CA GLY A 377 12.83 -20.71 -0.07
C GLY A 377 14.29 -20.27 -0.19
N ASN A 378 14.64 -19.55 -1.25
CA ASN A 378 15.94 -18.92 -1.43
C ASN A 378 15.81 -17.41 -1.20
N LEU A 379 16.90 -16.75 -0.80
CA LEU A 379 16.91 -15.30 -0.64
C LEU A 379 17.48 -14.66 -1.90
N HIS A 380 16.63 -13.94 -2.62
CA HIS A 380 16.98 -13.16 -3.77
C HIS A 380 17.31 -11.74 -3.33
N GLY A 381 18.35 -11.17 -3.93
CA GLY A 381 18.71 -9.78 -3.75
C GLY A 381 19.30 -9.22 -5.02
N VAL A 382 19.61 -7.94 -4.95
CA VAL A 382 20.26 -7.23 -6.04
C VAL A 382 21.47 -6.52 -5.45
N SER A 383 22.61 -6.62 -6.10
CA SER A 383 23.87 -6.01 -5.67
C SER A 383 24.35 -5.01 -6.71
N ARG A 384 25.01 -3.94 -6.26
CA ARG A 384 25.61 -2.94 -7.14
C ARG A 384 27.05 -2.72 -6.74
N MET A 385 27.97 -2.95 -7.68
CA MET A 385 29.37 -2.66 -7.45
C MET A 385 29.63 -1.14 -7.44
N PRO A 386 30.62 -0.68 -6.67
CA PRO A 386 31.04 0.72 -6.67
C PRO A 386 31.37 1.21 -8.08
N GLY A 387 30.72 2.29 -8.51
CA GLY A 387 30.93 2.88 -9.84
C GLY A 387 30.26 2.12 -11.01
N ALA A 388 29.53 1.04 -10.75
CA ALA A 388 28.75 0.34 -11.76
C ALA A 388 27.39 1.03 -11.98
N THR A 389 27.01 1.20 -13.25
CA THR A 389 25.68 1.70 -13.64
C THR A 389 24.60 0.63 -13.61
N ASN A 390 25.01 -0.65 -13.56
CA ASN A 390 24.13 -1.80 -13.65
C ASN A 390 24.10 -2.55 -12.33
N GLU A 391 22.91 -3.03 -11.99
CA GLU A 391 22.68 -3.93 -10.88
C GLU A 391 22.99 -5.39 -11.28
N THR A 392 23.36 -6.20 -10.31
CA THR A 392 23.83 -7.59 -10.46
C THR A 392 23.01 -8.47 -9.52
N PRO A 393 22.18 -9.38 -10.03
CA PRO A 393 21.42 -10.31 -9.22
C PRO A 393 22.32 -11.13 -8.28
N ILE A 394 21.86 -11.33 -7.06
CA ILE A 394 22.47 -12.25 -6.11
C ILE A 394 21.41 -13.16 -5.52
N LEU A 395 21.75 -14.42 -5.33
CA LEU A 395 20.85 -15.43 -4.78
C LEU A 395 21.60 -16.28 -3.76
N PHE A 396 21.02 -16.37 -2.56
CA PHE A 396 21.52 -17.19 -1.47
C PHE A 396 20.68 -18.47 -1.38
N ILE A 397 21.34 -19.61 -1.57
CA ILE A 397 20.72 -20.93 -1.63
C ILE A 397 21.21 -21.73 -0.42
N PRO A 398 20.37 -21.93 0.61
CA PRO A 398 20.75 -22.67 1.80
C PRO A 398 20.89 -24.17 1.48
N SER A 399 21.60 -24.91 2.34
CA SER A 399 21.68 -26.37 2.24
C SER A 399 20.30 -27.02 2.40
N ARG A 400 19.99 -28.02 1.56
CA ARG A 400 18.77 -28.86 1.66
C ARG A 400 19.07 -30.30 1.27
N GLU A 401 18.50 -31.26 1.99
CA GLU A 401 18.51 -32.70 1.67
C GLU A 401 19.89 -33.27 1.26
N GLY A 402 20.96 -32.83 1.93
CA GLY A 402 22.33 -33.30 1.67
C GLY A 402 23.08 -32.55 0.56
N GLY A 403 22.50 -31.49 -0.02
CA GLY A 403 23.18 -30.56 -0.92
C GLY A 403 23.97 -29.47 -0.18
N SER A 404 25.08 -29.01 -0.76
CA SER A 404 25.87 -27.89 -0.23
C SER A 404 25.18 -26.55 -0.41
N GLU A 405 25.34 -25.66 0.57
CA GLU A 405 24.98 -24.24 0.42
C GLU A 405 25.73 -23.60 -0.75
N SER A 406 25.09 -22.65 -1.43
CA SER A 406 25.66 -21.98 -2.59
C SER A 406 25.15 -20.55 -2.74
N ILE A 407 25.97 -19.71 -3.39
CA ILE A 407 25.63 -18.33 -3.73
C ILE A 407 25.69 -18.21 -5.24
N TYR A 408 24.62 -17.74 -5.86
CA TYR A 408 24.66 -17.35 -7.26
C TYR A 408 24.85 -15.84 -7.38
N TRP A 409 25.83 -15.43 -8.20
CA TRP A 409 26.16 -14.04 -8.42
C TRP A 409 26.68 -13.81 -9.84
N SER A 410 25.82 -13.24 -10.71
CA SER A 410 26.07 -13.12 -12.15
C SER A 410 25.70 -11.74 -12.68
N LYS A 411 26.35 -11.32 -13.77
CA LYS A 411 25.96 -10.13 -14.56
C LYS A 411 24.71 -10.36 -15.42
N SER A 412 24.09 -11.53 -15.35
CA SER A 412 22.88 -11.91 -16.09
C SER A 412 21.79 -12.37 -15.13
N ASP A 413 20.53 -12.29 -15.55
CA ASP A 413 19.37 -12.64 -14.70
C ASP A 413 19.08 -14.15 -14.65
N ALA A 414 19.94 -14.99 -15.22
CA ALA A 414 19.69 -16.42 -15.40
C ALA A 414 20.80 -17.30 -14.79
N THR A 415 20.41 -18.29 -14.00
CA THR A 415 21.33 -19.29 -13.42
C THR A 415 21.82 -20.26 -14.51
N ASN A 416 22.95 -19.96 -15.14
CA ASN A 416 23.58 -20.82 -16.15
C ASN A 416 24.55 -21.88 -15.55
N GLY A 417 24.64 -21.96 -14.21
CA GLY A 417 25.51 -22.89 -13.48
C GLY A 417 27.01 -22.54 -13.51
N ASN A 418 27.41 -21.43 -14.15
CA ASN A 418 28.79 -20.94 -14.17
C ASN A 418 29.07 -19.90 -13.10
N ASP A 419 28.01 -19.20 -12.69
CA ASP A 419 28.02 -18.14 -11.69
C ASP A 419 27.54 -18.62 -10.31
N LEU A 420 27.62 -19.93 -10.06
CA LEU A 420 27.27 -20.56 -8.79
C LEU A 420 28.56 -20.84 -8.00
N TYR A 421 28.64 -20.26 -6.81
CA TYR A 421 29.78 -20.30 -5.91
C TYR A 421 29.47 -21.18 -4.71
N TYR A 422 30.43 -22.01 -4.34
CA TYR A 422 30.36 -22.89 -3.18
C TYR A 422 31.41 -22.48 -2.16
N ARG A 423 31.11 -22.68 -0.88
CA ARG A 423 32.03 -22.36 0.21
C ARG A 423 33.31 -23.18 0.04
N VAL A 424 34.46 -22.54 0.24
CA VAL A 424 35.75 -23.22 0.30
C VAL A 424 35.97 -23.59 1.76
N ASP A 425 36.05 -24.90 2.03
CA ASP A 425 36.39 -25.43 3.35
C ASP A 425 37.78 -24.99 3.83
#